data_AF-A0A931WZK8-F1
#
_entry.id   AF-A0A931WZK8-F1
#
_cell.length_a   1.000
_cell.length_b   1.000
_cell.length_c   1.000
_cell.angle_alpha   90.00
_cell.angle_beta   90.00
_cell.angle_gamma   90.00
#
_symmetry.space_group_name_H-M   'P 1'
#
loop_
_entity.id
_entity.type
_entity.pdbx_description
1 polymer ?
#
loop_
_entity_poly.entity_id
_entity_poly.type
_entity_poly.pdbx_seq_one_letter_code
_entity_poly.pdbx_strand_id
1 'polypeptide(L)'
;NIQGGSLMDYLLPTAMETPAWETDKTVTPSPHHPLGAKGVGESATVGAPAAIANAVIDALWHLGVRNIDIPITPWKVWKVLRDRGVTE
;
A
#
# COMPACT_ATOMS: atom_id res chain seq x y z
N ASN A 1 16.75 19.47 -10.65
CA ASN A 1 15.88 19.04 -11.77
C ASN A 1 14.78 18.13 -11.21
N ILE A 2 13.50 18.46 -11.45
CA ILE A 2 12.35 17.64 -11.03
C ILE A 2 12.12 16.58 -12.11
N GLN A 3 12.05 15.31 -11.73
CA GLN A 3 11.68 14.20 -12.61
C GLN A 3 10.30 13.66 -12.21
N GLY A 4 9.54 13.14 -13.18
CA GLY A 4 8.22 12.57 -12.92
C GLY A 4 7.14 13.57 -12.49
N GLY A 5 7.29 14.85 -12.81
CA GLY A 5 6.32 15.90 -12.50
C GLY A 5 5.11 15.97 -13.43
N SER A 6 4.84 14.90 -14.19
CA SER A 6 3.70 14.80 -15.11
C SER A 6 3.07 13.41 -15.00
N LEU A 7 1.84 13.27 -15.53
CA LEU A 7 1.11 12.00 -15.55
C LEU A 7 1.71 10.95 -16.50
N MET A 8 2.77 11.29 -17.26
CA MET A 8 3.51 10.31 -18.07
C MET A 8 4.21 9.27 -17.19
N ASP A 9 4.75 9.70 -16.03
CA ASP A 9 5.52 8.85 -15.11
C ASP A 9 4.90 8.77 -13.71
N TYR A 10 4.19 9.82 -13.28
CA TYR A 10 3.54 9.83 -11.97
C TYR A 10 2.30 8.95 -12.03
N LEU A 11 2.42 7.76 -11.43
CA LEU A 11 1.35 6.78 -11.42
C LEU A 11 0.13 7.33 -10.68
N LEU A 12 -0.94 7.60 -11.45
CA LEU A 12 -2.29 7.77 -10.96
C LEU A 12 -3.09 6.55 -11.44
N PRO A 13 -3.55 5.66 -10.54
CA PRO A 13 -4.19 4.41 -10.94
C PRO A 13 -5.50 4.69 -11.69
N THR A 14 -5.75 3.93 -12.75
CA THR A 14 -7.04 3.93 -13.45
C THR A 14 -7.98 2.90 -12.82
N ALA A 15 -9.17 2.73 -13.43
CA ALA A 15 -10.11 1.68 -13.04
C ALA A 15 -9.54 0.26 -13.24
N MET A 16 -8.54 0.07 -14.11
CA MET A 16 -7.96 -1.24 -14.38
C MET A 16 -6.93 -1.65 -13.32
N GLU A 17 -6.21 -0.70 -12.71
CA GLU A 17 -5.24 -0.97 -11.65
C GLU A 17 -5.88 -0.95 -10.26
N THR A 18 -6.99 -0.24 -10.09
CA THR A 18 -7.66 -0.11 -8.79
C THR A 18 -8.39 -1.42 -8.45
N PRO A 19 -8.07 -2.08 -7.33
CA PRO A 19 -8.75 -3.31 -6.94
C PRO A 19 -10.20 -3.04 -6.52
N ALA A 20 -11.02 -4.08 -6.52
CA ALA A 20 -12.32 -4.03 -5.86
C ALA A 20 -12.12 -3.94 -4.34
N TRP A 21 -12.94 -3.10 -3.68
CA TRP A 21 -12.86 -2.88 -2.24
C TRP A 21 -14.00 -3.58 -1.52
N GLU A 22 -13.65 -4.37 -0.51
CA GLU A 22 -14.59 -4.81 0.52
C GLU A 22 -14.47 -3.88 1.73
N THR A 23 -15.60 -3.49 2.31
CA THR A 23 -15.63 -2.58 3.47
C THR A 23 -16.49 -3.17 4.57
N ASP A 24 -16.08 -2.95 5.81
CA ASP A 24 -16.82 -3.32 6.99
C ASP A 24 -16.65 -2.25 8.08
N LYS A 25 -17.45 -2.30 9.14
CA LYS A 25 -17.37 -1.36 10.25
C LYS A 25 -17.87 -1.95 11.56
N THR A 26 -17.28 -1.44 12.64
CA THR A 26 -17.84 -1.52 13.99
C THR A 26 -18.09 -0.11 14.52
N VAL A 27 -18.85 0.01 15.61
CA VAL A 27 -19.19 1.30 16.20
C VAL A 27 -18.66 1.37 17.62
N THR A 28 -17.65 2.22 17.83
CA THR A 28 -17.16 2.59 19.16
C THR A 28 -17.20 4.13 19.25
N PRO A 29 -18.26 4.72 19.83
CA PRO A 29 -18.45 6.17 19.85
C PRO A 29 -17.30 6.93 20.54
N SER A 30 -17.09 8.18 20.14
CA SER A 30 -16.24 9.11 20.90
C SER A 30 -17.00 9.58 22.15
N PRO A 31 -16.49 9.34 23.37
CA PRO A 31 -17.21 9.66 24.60
C PRO A 31 -17.36 11.17 24.84
N HIS A 32 -16.60 12.01 24.13
CA HIS A 32 -16.52 13.46 24.33
C HIS A 32 -16.97 14.27 23.11
N HIS A 33 -17.33 13.63 21.98
CA HIS A 33 -17.92 14.33 20.84
C HIS A 33 -19.45 14.38 21.01
N PRO A 34 -20.13 15.54 20.81
CA PRO A 34 -21.57 15.68 21.06
C PRO A 34 -22.46 14.66 20.34
N LEU A 35 -21.99 14.12 19.21
CA LEU A 35 -22.69 13.13 18.41
C LEU A 35 -22.07 11.72 18.49
N GLY A 36 -21.03 11.52 19.30
CA GLY A 36 -20.26 10.27 19.32
C GLY A 36 -19.44 9.98 18.05
N ALA A 37 -19.46 10.86 17.06
CA ALA A 37 -18.76 10.71 15.78
C ALA A 37 -17.22 10.80 15.91
N LYS A 38 -16.53 10.14 14.97
CA LYS A 38 -15.07 10.18 14.78
C LYS A 38 -14.75 10.51 13.33
N GLY A 39 -13.62 11.16 13.07
CA GLY A 39 -13.11 11.37 11.71
C GLY A 39 -12.66 10.06 11.09
N VAL A 40 -12.87 9.89 9.77
CA VAL A 40 -12.55 8.66 9.04
C VAL A 40 -11.93 8.90 7.64
N GLY A 41 -11.98 10.14 7.12
CA GLY A 41 -11.62 10.43 5.73
C GLY A 41 -10.19 10.02 5.33
N GLU A 42 -9.27 10.01 6.29
CA GLU A 42 -7.87 9.62 6.07
C GLU A 42 -7.57 8.18 6.49
N SER A 43 -8.50 7.48 7.16
CA SER A 43 -8.24 6.16 7.75
C SER A 43 -7.78 5.13 6.72
N ALA A 44 -8.39 5.12 5.54
CA ALA A 44 -7.98 4.24 4.44
C ALA A 44 -6.59 4.64 3.89
N THR A 45 -6.36 5.93 3.66
CA THR A 45 -5.06 6.45 3.18
C THR A 45 -3.92 6.15 4.15
N VAL A 46 -4.20 6.13 5.46
CA VAL A 46 -3.21 5.79 6.50
C VAL A 46 -2.97 4.28 6.57
N GLY A 47 -4.03 3.46 6.58
CA GLY A 47 -3.90 2.01 6.76
C GLY A 47 -3.46 1.24 5.51
N ALA A 48 -3.94 1.64 4.33
CA ALA A 48 -3.74 0.88 3.09
C ALA A 48 -2.26 0.73 2.66
N PRO A 49 -1.40 1.78 2.71
CA PRO A 49 0.00 1.63 2.31
C PRO A 49 0.75 0.58 3.13
N ALA A 50 0.52 0.56 4.45
CA ALA A 50 1.14 -0.43 5.33
C ALA A 50 0.59 -1.83 5.08
N ALA A 51 -0.73 -1.98 4.89
CA ALA A 51 -1.35 -3.27 4.59
C ALA A 51 -0.80 -3.88 3.29
N ILE A 52 -0.69 -3.08 2.22
CA ILE A 52 -0.15 -3.52 0.93
C ILE A 52 1.34 -3.85 1.03
N ALA A 53 2.14 -2.99 1.67
CA ALA A 53 3.58 -3.23 1.83
C ALA A 53 3.86 -4.51 2.63
N ASN A 54 3.12 -4.72 3.72
CA ASN A 54 3.24 -5.93 4.53
C ASN A 54 2.84 -7.18 3.75
N ALA A 55 1.79 -7.11 2.92
CA ALA A 55 1.39 -8.25 2.08
C ALA A 55 2.48 -8.66 1.08
N VAL A 56 3.16 -7.69 0.45
CA VAL A 56 4.30 -7.98 -0.44
C VAL A 56 5.48 -8.57 0.33
N ILE A 57 5.79 -8.03 1.51
CA ILE A 57 6.89 -8.53 2.35
C ILE A 57 6.59 -9.95 2.84
N ASP A 58 5.35 -10.22 3.26
CA ASP A 58 4.89 -11.54 3.71
C ASP A 58 5.04 -12.59 2.61
N ALA A 59 4.63 -12.27 1.37
CA ALA A 59 4.78 -13.15 0.21
C ALA A 59 6.26 -13.54 -0.05
N LEU A 60 7.20 -12.64 0.27
CA LEU A 60 8.64 -12.84 0.08
C LEU A 60 9.37 -13.26 1.36
N TRP A 61 8.67 -13.43 2.47
CA TRP A 61 9.27 -13.64 3.79
C TRP A 61 10.11 -14.91 3.85
N HIS A 62 9.65 -15.96 3.16
CA HIS A 62 10.34 -17.25 3.05
C HIS A 62 11.69 -17.17 2.33
N LEU A 63 11.92 -16.10 1.56
CA LEU A 63 13.20 -15.81 0.88
C LEU A 63 14.16 -14.97 1.74
N GLY A 64 13.80 -14.72 3.01
CA GLY A 64 14.58 -13.87 3.92
C GLY A 64 14.40 -12.36 3.70
N VAL A 65 13.43 -11.94 2.89
CA VAL A 65 13.08 -10.52 2.71
C VAL A 65 12.36 -10.02 3.95
N ARG A 66 12.77 -8.85 4.48
CA ARG A 66 12.19 -8.24 5.68
C ARG A 66 11.73 -6.81 5.47
N ASN A 67 12.16 -6.16 4.40
CA ASN A 67 11.74 -4.82 4.03
C ASN A 67 11.91 -4.60 2.52
N ILE A 68 11.01 -3.79 1.95
CA ILE A 68 11.14 -3.18 0.62
C ILE A 68 10.62 -1.75 0.73
N ASP A 69 11.46 -0.76 0.43
CA ASP A 69 11.06 0.64 0.54
C ASP A 69 9.99 1.00 -0.51
N ILE A 70 8.95 1.72 -0.07
CA ILE A 70 7.92 2.28 -0.95
C ILE A 70 8.49 3.38 -1.89
N PRO A 71 7.91 3.62 -3.08
CA PRO A 71 6.85 2.83 -3.72
C PRO A 71 7.37 1.46 -4.15
N ILE A 72 6.56 0.41 -3.95
CA ILE A 72 6.90 -0.98 -4.34
C ILE A 72 6.53 -1.15 -5.81
N THR A 73 7.48 -0.84 -6.69
CA THR A 73 7.29 -1.02 -8.14
C THR A 73 7.60 -2.44 -8.58
N PRO A 74 7.05 -2.93 -9.71
CA PRO A 74 7.38 -4.24 -10.25
C PRO A 74 8.89 -4.47 -10.42
N TRP A 75 9.64 -3.43 -10.82
CA TRP A 75 11.10 -3.48 -10.92
C TRP A 75 11.79 -3.77 -9.58
N LYS A 76 11.35 -3.13 -8.48
CA LYS A 76 11.93 -3.41 -7.14
C LYS A 76 11.66 -4.84 -6.71
N VAL A 77 10.45 -5.35 -6.95
CA VAL A 77 10.08 -6.73 -6.63
C VAL A 77 10.93 -7.71 -7.45
N TRP A 78 11.01 -7.51 -8.77
CA TRP A 78 11.83 -8.35 -9.65
C TRP A 78 13.30 -8.35 -9.24
N LYS A 79 13.87 -7.18 -8.94
CA LYS A 79 15.27 -7.08 -8.49
C LYS A 79 15.49 -7.89 -7.22
N VAL A 80 14.59 -7.80 -6.24
CA VAL A 80 14.66 -8.60 -5.00
C VAL A 80 14.60 -10.09 -5.31
N LEU A 81 13.70 -10.53 -6.19
CA LEU A 81 13.59 -11.94 -6.59
C LEU A 81 14.86 -12.45 -7.26
N ARG A 82 15.43 -11.68 -8.19
CA ARG A 82 16.68 -12.01 -8.87
C ARG A 82 17.86 -12.07 -7.90
N ASP A 83 17.98 -11.08 -7.00
CA ASP A 83 19.04 -11.03 -5.99
C ASP A 83 18.92 -12.21 -4.99
N ARG A 84 17.73 -12.83 -4.88
CA ARG A 84 17.47 -14.04 -4.10
C ARG A 84 17.52 -15.34 -4.92
N GLY A 85 17.89 -15.28 -6.20
CA GLY A 85 18.06 -16.45 -7.07
C GLY A 85 16.75 -17.14 -7.47
N VAL A 86 15.61 -16.44 -7.41
CA VAL A 86 14.30 -17.00 -7.78
C VAL A 86 14.03 -16.87 -9.28
N THR A 87 14.60 -15.85 -9.93
CA THR A 87 14.44 -15.58 -11.36
C THR A 87 15.80 -15.35 -12.01
N GLU A 88 15.89 -15.60 -13.32
CA GLU A 88 17.04 -15.23 -14.17
C GLU A 88 17.30 -13.71 -14.19
#